data_AF-B3CR69-F1
#
_entry.id   AF-B3CR69-F1
#
_cell.length_a   1.000
_cell.length_b   1.000
_cell.length_c   1.000
_cell.angle_alpha   90.00
_cell.angle_beta   90.00
_cell.angle_gamma   90.00
#
_symmetry.space_group_name_H-M   'P 1'
#
loop_
_entity.id
_entity.type
_entity.pdbx_description
1 polymer ?
#
loop_
_entity_poly.entity_id
_entity_poly.type
_entity_poly.pdbx_seq_one_letter_code
_entity_poly.pdbx_strand_id
1 'polypeptide(L)' 'MIQIIENGTIVTNKEGCSQCSIVAPIIANVFLHYVIDIWFTKISKENLIEQTGMVKYCDDMVFVFENESRCENVL' A
#
# COMPACT_ATOMS: atom_id res chain seq x y z
N MET A 1 -4.06 14.73 16.56
CA MET A 1 -2.64 14.67 16.95
C MET A 1 -2.34 13.24 17.31
N ILE A 2 -1.41 12.60 16.62
CA ILE A 2 -1.01 11.22 16.91
C ILE A 2 0.12 11.30 17.93
N GLN A 3 -0.03 10.64 19.07
CA GLN A 3 1.04 10.54 20.05
C GLN A 3 1.84 9.27 19.79
N ILE A 4 3.16 9.38 19.80
CA ILE A 4 4.10 8.26 19.72
C ILE A 4 5.04 8.31 20.92
N ILE A 5 5.56 7.15 21.30
CA ILE A 5 6.62 7.05 22.31
C ILE A 5 7.95 6.87 21.55
N GLU A 6 8.85 7.83 21.72
CA GLU A 6 10.18 7.81 21.14
C GLU A 6 11.20 8.03 22.27
N ASN A 7 12.12 7.08 22.44
CA ASN A 7 13.12 7.09 23.53
C ASN A 7 12.52 7.33 24.93
N GLY A 8 11.34 6.77 25.20
CA GLY A 8 10.63 6.91 26.47
C GLY A 8 9.91 8.26 26.68
N THR A 9 9.88 9.13 25.66
CA THR A 9 9.19 10.43 25.71
C THR A 9 7.98 10.43 24.77
N ILE A 10 6.89 11.10 25.18
CA ILE A 10 5.71 11.27 24.32
C ILE A 10 5.99 12.43 23.35
N VAL A 11 5.93 12.14 22.06
CA VAL A 11 6.13 13.10 20.97
C VAL A 11 4.86 13.19 20.13
N THR A 12 4.56 14.40 19.66
CA THR A 12 3.47 14.63 18.71
C THR A 12 3.93 14.32 17.29
N ASN A 13 3.28 13.35 16.65
CA ASN A 13 3.38 13.08 15.24
C ASN A 13 2.28 13.83 14.45
N LYS A 14 2.66 14.42 13.32
CA LYS A 14 1.79 15.16 12.39
C LYS A 14 1.23 14.28 11.28
N GLU A 15 1.85 13.12 11.02
CA GLU A 15 1.54 12.25 9.88
C GLU A 15 1.38 10.79 10.33
N GLY A 16 0.73 9.96 9.50
CA GLY A 16 0.49 8.55 9.79
C GLY A 16 -0.76 8.28 10.65
N CYS A 17 -0.75 7.20 11.42
CA CYS A 17 -1.80 6.84 12.38
C CYS A 17 -1.16 6.43 13.71
N SER A 18 -1.86 6.57 14.84
CA SER A 18 -1.37 6.03 16.11
C SER A 18 -1.29 4.51 16.01
N GLN A 19 -0.15 3.94 16.41
CA GLN A 19 -0.04 2.48 16.54
C GLN A 19 -1.15 1.98 17.48
N CYS A 20 -1.77 0.86 17.13
CA CYS A 20 -2.95 0.28 17.80
C CYS A 20 -4.29 1.03 17.65
N SER A 21 -4.43 2.02 16.76
CA SER A 21 -5.78 2.50 16.43
C SER A 21 -6.58 1.41 15.72
N ILE A 22 -7.76 1.08 16.24
CA ILE A 22 -8.69 0.12 15.63
C ILE A 22 -9.14 0.53 14.21
N VAL A 23 -9.01 1.82 13.87
CA VAL A 23 -9.39 2.37 12.55
C VAL A 23 -8.18 2.42 11.59
N ALA A 24 -6.96 2.19 12.08
CA ALA A 24 -5.74 2.28 11.27
C ALA A 24 -5.78 1.40 10.00
N PRO A 25 -6.25 0.13 10.05
CA PRO A 25 -6.31 -0.71 8.85
C PRO A 25 -7.26 -0.15 7.77
N ILE A 26 -8.36 0.47 8.18
CA ILE A 26 -9.33 1.09 7.26
C ILE A 26 -8.71 2.31 6.59
N ILE A 27 -8.06 3.18 7.37
CA ILE A 27 -7.41 4.38 6.86
C ILE A 27 -6.26 4.01 5.91
N ALA A 28 -5.44 3.01 6.28
CA ALA A 28 -4.38 2.49 5.43
C ALA A 28 -4.93 1.96 4.10
N ASN A 29 -6.04 1.20 4.12
CA ASN A 29 -6.66 0.70 2.89
C ASN A 29 -7.17 1.83 1.97
N VAL A 30 -7.78 2.88 2.53
CA VAL A 30 -8.22 4.05 1.75
C VAL A 30 -7.01 4.75 1.13
N PHE A 31 -5.94 4.96 1.89
CA PHE A 31 -4.72 5.58 1.37
C PHE A 31 -4.09 4.73 0.25
N LEU A 32 -3.93 3.43 0.49
CA LEU A 32 -3.35 2.49 -0.46
C LEU A 32 -4.22 2.32 -1.72
N HIS A 33 -5.52 2.60 -1.65
CA HIS A 33 -6.34 2.66 -2.86
C HIS A 33 -5.83 3.72 -3.85
N TYR A 34 -5.54 4.92 -3.36
CA TYR A 34 -5.06 6.01 -4.21
C TYR A 34 -3.63 5.80 -4.70
N VAL A 35 -2.77 5.26 -3.84
CA VAL A 35 -1.35 5.10 -4.15
C VAL A 35 -1.09 3.86 -5.00
N ILE A 36 -1.66 2.71 -4.62
CA ILE A 36 -1.36 1.42 -5.24
C ILE A 36 -2.45 1.00 -6.22
N ASP A 37 -3.72 0.98 -5.84
CA ASP A 37 -4.76 0.39 -6.71
C ASP A 37 -4.93 1.19 -8.01
N ILE A 38 -4.93 2.53 -7.93
CA ILE A 38 -5.01 3.40 -9.12
C ILE A 38 -3.75 3.28 -9.98
N TRP A 39 -2.56 3.30 -9.37
CA TRP A 39 -1.28 3.14 -10.07
C TRP A 39 -1.22 1.79 -10.80
N PHE A 40 -1.54 0.70 -10.10
CA PHE A 40 -1.51 -0.64 -10.67
C PHE A 40 -2.54 -0.78 -11.79
N THR A 41 -3.76 -0.24 -11.62
CA THR A 41 -4.78 -0.24 -12.69
C THR A 41 -4.28 0.47 -13.95
N LYS A 42 -3.54 1.58 -13.80
CA LYS A 42 -3.01 2.34 -14.94
C LYS A 42 -1.90 1.55 -15.66
N ILE A 43 -0.89 1.07 -14.92
CA ILE A 43 0.21 0.29 -15.50
C ILE A 43 -0.29 -1.01 -16.10
N SER A 44 -1.23 -1.67 -15.42
CA SER A 44 -1.89 -2.86 -15.94
C SER A 44 -2.53 -2.52 -17.29
N LYS A 45 -3.39 -1.49 -17.41
CA LYS A 45 -3.99 -1.12 -18.72
C LYS A 45 -2.98 -0.81 -19.84
N GLU A 46 -1.84 -0.21 -19.52
CA GLU A 46 -0.79 0.11 -20.48
C GLU A 46 0.00 -1.14 -20.94
N ASN A 47 -0.02 -2.22 -20.14
CA ASN A 47 0.71 -3.46 -20.40
C ASN A 47 -0.20 -4.69 -20.69
N LEU A 48 -1.51 -4.62 -20.44
CA LEU A 48 -2.48 -5.74 -20.42
C LEU A 48 -2.89 -6.25 -21.81
N ILE A 49 -2.03 -7.08 -22.41
CA ILE A 49 -2.48 -8.12 -23.35
C ILE A 49 -2.73 -9.45 -22.58
N GLU A 50 -2.27 -9.58 -21.34
CA GLU A 50 -2.11 -10.87 -20.61
C GLU A 50 -2.57 -10.84 -19.13
N GLN A 51 -2.56 -11.99 -18.44
CA GLN A 51 -3.08 -12.13 -17.06
C GLN A 51 -2.17 -11.45 -16.01
N THR A 52 -2.66 -10.37 -15.38
CA THR A 52 -2.04 -9.74 -14.21
C THR A 52 -3.05 -9.56 -13.07
N GLY A 53 -2.59 -9.61 -11.83
CA GLY A 53 -3.46 -9.52 -10.65
C GLY A 53 -2.75 -8.96 -9.42
N MET A 54 -3.53 -8.60 -8.40
CA MET A 54 -3.04 -8.09 -7.13
C MET A 54 -3.96 -8.52 -5.99
N VAL A 55 -3.37 -8.90 -4.86
CA VAL A 55 -4.06 -9.13 -3.59
C VAL A 55 -3.40 -8.25 -2.51
N LYS A 56 -4.21 -7.63 -1.66
CA LYS A 56 -3.76 -6.71 -0.61
C LYS A 56 -4.40 -7.07 0.73
N TYR A 57 -3.63 -6.95 1.81
CA TYR A 57 -4.10 -7.02 3.19
C TYR A 57 -3.33 -6.00 4.04
N CYS A 58 -4.03 -5.00 4.58
CA CYS A 58 -3.39 -3.88 5.28
C CYS A 58 -2.28 -3.25 4.41
N ASP A 59 -1.06 -3.20 4.91
CA ASP A 59 0.16 -2.73 4.24
C ASP A 59 0.86 -3.80 3.39
N ASP A 60 0.47 -5.06 3.51
CA ASP A 60 1.00 -6.16 2.71
C ASP A 60 0.28 -6.27 1.36
N MET A 61 1.04 -6.55 0.30
CA MET A 61 0.51 -6.75 -1.05
C MET A 61 1.33 -7.77 -1.83
N VAL A 62 0.63 -8.51 -2.69
CA VAL A 62 1.20 -9.50 -3.62
C VAL A 62 0.71 -9.17 -5.01
N PHE A 63 1.64 -9.00 -5.94
CA PHE A 63 1.39 -8.81 -7.36
C PHE A 63 1.67 -10.11 -8.12
N VAL A 64 0.84 -10.40 -9.11
CA VAL A 64 0.96 -11.60 -9.94
C VAL A 64 1.07 -11.18 -11.40
N PHE A 65 2.08 -11.73 -12.07
CA PHE A 65 2.37 -11.53 -13.48
C PHE A 65 2.59 -12.88 -14.16
N GLU A 66 2.22 -12.98 -15.43
CA GLU A 66 2.41 -14.19 -16.24
C GLU A 66 3.89 -14.45 -16.59
N ASN A 67 4.72 -13.40 -16.68
CA ASN A 67 6.12 -13.47 -17.08
C ASN A 67 7.04 -12.65 -16.15
N GLU A 68 8.22 -13.19 -15.84
CA GLU A 68 9.25 -12.57 -15.00
C GLU A 68 9.75 -11.23 -15.54
N SER A 69 10.04 -11.13 -16.84
CA SER A 69 10.52 -9.88 -17.46
C SER A 69 9.52 -8.74 -17.26
N ARG A 70 8.22 -9.04 -17.16
CA ARG A 70 7.20 -8.03 -16.89
C ARG A 70 7.13 -7.64 -15.42
N CYS A 71 7.33 -8.61 -14.53
CA CYS A 71 7.49 -8.35 -13.11
C CYS A 71 8.63 -7.33 -12.88
N GLU A 72 9.79 -7.57 -13.49
CA GLU A 72 10.99 -6.70 -13.39
C GLU A 72 10.78 -5.30 -13.99
N ASN A 73 9.89 -5.14 -14.97
CA ASN A 73 9.60 -3.84 -15.56
C ASN A 73 8.60 -3.01 -14.74
N VAL A 74 7.85 -3.64 -13.82
CA VAL A 74 6.79 -3.00 -13.03
C VAL A 74 7.22 -2.73 -11.58
N LEU A 75 8.05 -3.60 -11.00
CA LEU A 75 8.62 -3.48 -9.65
C LEU A 75 9.99 -2.81 -9.66
#